data_AF-A0A0C9ZPQ7-F1
#
_entry.id   AF-A0A0C9ZPQ7-F1
#
_cell.length_a   1.000
_cell.length_b   1.000
_cell.length_c   1.000
_cell.angle_alpha   90.00
_cell.angle_beta   90.00
_cell.angle_gamma   90.00
#
_symmetry.space_group_name_H-M   'P 1'
#
loop_
_entity.id
_entity.type
_entity.pdbx_description
1 polymer ?
#
loop_
_entity_poly.entity_id
_entity_poly.type
_entity_poly.pdbx_seq_one_letter_code
_entity_poly.pdbx_strand_id
1 'polypeptide(L)'
;MTNPQSDPAGEDNVLLEPLEIVDGPEFKVSDDYDVPETSMLTPTIKKSSPSAAFQTWKAVIPTLVEIFVSYLTWTMGKPVPTPPLAMSHCTQACKTKTSVVVCLYFDYFCSIPVYSCKCASLPQVLLHHGLFPTSLSQPCMALSVKLLAFY
;
A
#
# COMPACT_ATOMS: atom_id res chain seq x y z
N MET A 1 27.80 47.38 -45.05
CA MET A 1 27.99 47.34 -43.58
C MET A 1 26.80 46.61 -42.98
N THR A 2 27.12 45.71 -42.07
CA THR A 2 26.36 44.60 -41.46
C THR A 2 25.20 45.04 -40.57
N ASN A 3 24.08 44.30 -40.57
CA ASN A 3 23.32 43.90 -39.37
C ASN A 3 22.19 42.89 -39.73
N PRO A 4 21.61 42.13 -38.77
CA PRO A 4 21.49 40.69 -38.91
C PRO A 4 20.02 40.23 -38.99
N GLN A 5 19.89 38.99 -39.44
CA GLN A 5 18.66 38.23 -39.55
C GLN A 5 18.31 37.60 -38.18
N SER A 6 17.03 37.61 -37.82
CA SER A 6 16.46 36.76 -36.76
C SER A 6 15.21 36.06 -37.30
N ASP A 7 15.20 34.74 -37.11
CA ASP A 7 14.27 33.75 -37.64
C ASP A 7 12.84 33.85 -37.08
N PRO A 8 11.83 33.33 -37.81
CA PRO A 8 10.67 32.70 -37.23
C PRO A 8 10.72 31.16 -37.35
N ALA A 9 10.18 30.52 -36.32
CA ALA A 9 10.00 29.10 -36.11
C ALA A 9 9.57 28.28 -37.35
N GLY A 10 10.31 27.21 -37.62
CA GLY A 10 9.93 26.10 -38.50
C GLY A 10 9.93 24.81 -37.70
N GLU A 11 8.83 24.07 -37.81
CA GLU A 11 8.58 22.75 -37.22
C GLU A 11 9.53 21.70 -37.83
N ASP A 12 10.25 20.96 -36.99
CA ASP A 12 10.93 19.73 -37.41
C ASP A 12 10.52 18.57 -36.51
N ASN A 13 9.78 17.65 -37.12
CA ASN A 13 9.40 16.35 -36.59
C ASN A 13 10.65 15.48 -36.47
N VAL A 14 11.13 15.24 -35.24
CA VAL A 14 12.23 14.30 -35.01
C VAL A 14 11.68 12.88 -34.91
N LEU A 15 11.84 12.16 -36.01
CA LEU A 15 11.79 10.71 -36.14
C LEU A 15 12.84 10.08 -35.20
N LEU A 16 12.41 9.36 -34.18
CA LEU A 16 13.32 8.62 -33.30
C LEU A 16 13.70 7.28 -33.97
N GLU A 17 14.93 7.19 -34.47
CA GLU A 17 15.54 5.91 -34.86
C GLU A 17 15.92 5.09 -33.60
N PRO A 18 15.76 3.75 -33.62
CA PRO A 18 16.12 2.89 -32.49
C PRO A 18 17.64 2.76 -32.32
N LEU A 19 18.14 3.01 -31.11
CA LEU A 19 19.55 2.83 -30.74
C LEU A 19 19.93 1.34 -30.76
N GLU A 20 20.92 1.00 -31.57
CA GLU A 20 21.54 -0.34 -31.61
C GLU A 20 22.19 -0.67 -30.27
N ILE A 21 21.88 -1.87 -29.76
CA ILE A 21 22.45 -2.42 -28.52
C ILE A 21 23.80 -3.04 -28.88
N VAL A 22 24.88 -2.41 -28.42
CA VAL A 22 26.24 -2.95 -28.49
C VAL A 22 26.37 -4.14 -27.55
N ASP A 23 26.77 -5.30 -28.10
CA ASP A 23 27.07 -6.54 -27.39
C ASP A 23 28.30 -6.33 -26.48
N GLY A 24 28.08 -6.41 -25.16
CA GLY A 24 29.13 -6.29 -24.15
C GLY A 24 29.79 -7.64 -23.83
N PRO A 25 31.01 -7.66 -23.28
CA PRO A 25 31.80 -8.89 -23.15
C PRO A 25 31.20 -9.87 -22.15
N GLU A 26 31.14 -11.14 -22.57
CA GLU A 26 30.66 -12.30 -21.84
C GLU A 26 31.51 -12.56 -20.58
N PHE A 27 30.99 -12.22 -19.39
CA PHE A 27 31.65 -12.51 -18.12
C PHE A 27 31.34 -13.96 -17.71
N LYS A 28 32.29 -14.88 -17.91
CA LYS A 28 32.21 -16.26 -17.40
C LYS A 28 32.38 -16.24 -15.88
N VAL A 29 31.28 -16.41 -15.15
CA VAL A 29 31.33 -16.70 -13.71
C VAL A 29 31.70 -18.17 -13.54
N SER A 30 32.77 -18.41 -12.79
CA SER A 30 33.28 -19.75 -12.45
C SER A 30 32.43 -20.34 -11.32
N ASP A 31 31.73 -21.43 -11.60
CA ASP A 31 30.96 -22.20 -10.61
C ASP A 31 31.88 -23.17 -9.88
N ASP A 32 32.44 -22.77 -8.73
CA ASP A 32 32.92 -23.75 -7.75
C ASP A 32 32.92 -23.16 -6.33
N TYR A 33 31.76 -23.24 -5.66
CA TYR A 33 31.64 -23.07 -4.22
C TYR A 33 30.62 -24.07 -3.68
N ASP A 34 31.11 -25.13 -3.03
CA ASP A 34 30.30 -26.02 -2.19
C ASP A 34 29.71 -25.22 -1.01
N VAL A 35 28.39 -25.00 -1.02
CA VAL A 35 27.64 -24.36 0.07
C VAL A 35 26.79 -25.41 0.78
N PRO A 36 26.87 -25.54 2.12
CA PRO A 36 26.07 -26.51 2.87
C PRO A 36 24.57 -26.21 2.77
N GLU A 37 23.81 -27.23 2.38
CA GLU A 37 22.37 -27.19 2.14
C GLU A 37 21.59 -26.85 3.42
N THR A 38 21.33 -25.55 3.65
CA THR A 38 20.32 -25.11 4.63
C THR A 38 19.02 -24.91 3.89
N SER A 39 18.13 -25.91 3.98
CA SER A 39 16.76 -25.90 3.46
C SER A 39 15.96 -24.71 4.01
N MET A 40 16.03 -23.58 3.30
CA MET A 40 15.16 -22.42 3.49
C MET A 40 13.82 -22.71 2.80
N LEU A 41 12.77 -22.94 3.60
CA LEU A 41 11.40 -23.03 3.11
C LEU A 41 11.04 -21.72 2.41
N THR A 42 11.00 -21.73 1.08
CA THR A 42 10.54 -20.61 0.26
C THR A 42 9.05 -20.40 0.54
N PRO A 43 8.60 -19.21 0.98
CA PRO A 43 7.18 -18.95 1.19
C PRO A 43 6.47 -19.06 -0.16
N THR A 44 5.65 -20.09 -0.35
CA THR A 44 4.80 -20.21 -1.52
C THR A 44 3.74 -19.12 -1.45
N ILE A 45 4.01 -17.96 -2.07
CA ILE A 45 3.01 -16.90 -2.23
C ILE A 45 1.95 -17.46 -3.17
N LYS A 46 0.85 -17.96 -2.60
CA LYS A 46 -0.34 -18.33 -3.37
C LYS A 46 -0.88 -17.04 -4.00
N LYS A 47 -0.63 -16.83 -5.29
CA LYS A 47 -1.25 -15.76 -6.06
C LYS A 47 -2.77 -15.97 -5.98
N SER A 48 -3.45 -15.08 -5.26
CA SER A 48 -4.91 -15.09 -5.22
C SER A 48 -5.43 -14.74 -6.61
N SER A 49 -6.31 -15.58 -7.17
CA SER A 49 -7.04 -15.24 -8.39
C SER A 49 -7.77 -13.91 -8.21
N PRO A 50 -7.87 -13.05 -9.25
CA PRO A 50 -8.68 -11.83 -9.21
C PRO A 50 -10.12 -12.07 -8.71
N SER A 51 -10.66 -13.26 -8.98
CA SER A 51 -11.96 -13.70 -8.46
C SER A 51 -12.00 -13.79 -6.93
N ALA A 52 -10.94 -14.27 -6.27
CA ALA A 52 -10.89 -14.45 -4.83
C ALA A 52 -10.82 -13.11 -4.08
N ALA A 53 -10.05 -12.15 -4.61
CA ALA A 53 -10.01 -10.80 -4.08
C ALA A 53 -11.40 -10.16 -4.16
N PHE A 54 -12.05 -10.23 -5.32
CA PHE A 54 -13.40 -9.67 -5.50
C PHE A 54 -14.43 -10.27 -4.54
N GLN A 55 -14.43 -11.59 -4.34
CA GLN A 55 -15.36 -12.21 -3.38
C GLN A 55 -15.07 -11.78 -1.94
N THR A 56 -13.79 -11.65 -1.58
CA THR A 56 -13.40 -11.12 -0.25
C THR A 56 -13.95 -9.71 -0.05
N TRP A 57 -13.82 -8.85 -1.07
CA TRP A 57 -14.32 -7.48 -1.01
C TRP A 57 -15.85 -7.43 -0.86
N LYS A 58 -16.59 -8.23 -1.63
CA LYS A 58 -18.05 -8.31 -1.48
C LYS A 58 -18.48 -8.70 -0.06
N ALA A 59 -17.73 -9.58 0.60
CA ALA A 59 -18.06 -10.03 1.95
C ALA A 59 -17.68 -8.99 3.01
N VAL A 60 -16.52 -8.32 2.87
CA VAL A 60 -15.99 -7.43 3.91
C VAL A 60 -16.55 -6.02 3.82
N ILE A 61 -16.73 -5.44 2.62
CA ILE A 61 -17.19 -4.05 2.46
C ILE A 61 -18.49 -3.76 3.24
N PRO A 62 -19.54 -4.60 3.21
CA PRO A 62 -20.75 -4.35 3.97
C PRO A 62 -20.51 -4.19 5.48
N THR A 63 -19.53 -4.91 6.04
CA THR A 63 -19.20 -4.86 7.47
C THR A 63 -18.47 -3.58 7.88
N LEU A 64 -18.01 -2.78 6.90
CA LEU A 64 -17.24 -1.57 7.12
C LEU A 64 -18.09 -0.30 6.99
N VAL A 65 -19.24 -0.36 6.32
CA VAL A 65 -20.07 0.81 6.01
C VAL A 65 -20.48 1.56 7.28
N GLU A 66 -21.03 0.86 8.27
CA GLU A 66 -21.49 1.48 9.52
C GLU A 66 -20.34 2.08 10.33
N ILE A 67 -19.19 1.39 10.35
CA ILE A 67 -17.97 1.86 11.02
C ILE A 67 -17.47 3.14 10.35
N PHE A 68 -17.48 3.18 9.02
CA PHE A 68 -17.08 4.35 8.25
C PHE A 68 -17.97 5.56 8.54
N VAL A 69 -19.29 5.38 8.49
CA VAL A 69 -20.25 6.45 8.78
C VAL A 69 -20.10 6.95 10.23
N SER A 70 -19.91 6.03 11.18
CA SER A 70 -19.66 6.37 12.59
C SER A 70 -18.37 7.17 12.77
N TYR A 71 -17.30 6.80 12.06
CA TYR A 71 -16.05 7.55 12.08
C TYR A 71 -16.20 8.96 11.48
N LEU A 72 -16.89 9.08 10.34
CA LEU A 72 -17.10 10.36 9.68
C LEU A 72 -17.92 11.31 10.55
N THR A 73 -19.01 10.82 11.14
CA THR A 73 -19.86 11.61 12.05
C THR A 73 -19.09 12.03 13.30
N TRP A 74 -18.30 11.13 13.89
CA TRP A 74 -17.44 11.47 15.04
C TRP A 74 -16.46 12.58 14.71
N THR A 75 -15.78 12.50 13.56
CA THR A 75 -14.65 13.38 13.20
C THR A 75 -15.07 14.60 12.37
N MET A 76 -16.36 14.82 12.18
CA MET A 76 -16.89 15.97 11.47
C MET A 76 -16.57 17.26 12.23
N GLY A 77 -15.93 18.22 11.56
CA GLY A 77 -15.55 19.51 12.16
C GLY A 77 -14.46 19.43 13.24
N LYS A 78 -13.83 18.27 13.46
CA LYS A 78 -12.77 18.09 14.46
C LYS A 78 -11.39 18.04 13.81
N PRO A 79 -10.33 18.50 14.51
CA PRO A 79 -8.95 18.29 14.08
C PRO A 79 -8.64 16.81 13.86
N VAL A 80 -7.65 16.54 13.02
CA VAL A 80 -7.18 15.16 12.77
C VAL A 80 -6.60 14.60 14.08
N PRO A 81 -7.10 13.45 14.57
CA PRO A 81 -6.55 12.83 15.76
C PRO A 81 -5.10 12.40 15.55
N THR A 82 -4.26 12.58 16.57
CA THR A 82 -2.92 12.00 16.58
C THR A 82 -3.02 10.47 16.55
N PRO A 83 -2.19 9.77 15.75
CA PRO A 83 -2.19 8.33 15.70
C PRO A 83 -1.89 7.72 17.08
N PRO A 84 -2.62 6.66 17.47
CA PRO A 84 -2.32 5.96 18.71
C PRO A 84 -1.04 5.11 18.54
N LEU A 85 -0.36 4.81 19.66
CA LEU A 85 0.78 3.89 19.67
C LEU A 85 0.39 2.45 19.31
N ALA A 86 -0.88 2.09 19.52
CA ALA A 86 -1.44 0.80 19.14
C ALA A 86 -2.95 0.91 18.94
N MET A 87 -3.52 0.03 18.12
CA MET A 87 -4.95 0.02 17.79
C MET A 87 -5.63 -1.27 18.21
N SER A 88 -6.83 -1.15 18.79
CA SER A 88 -7.66 -2.30 19.13
C SER A 88 -9.12 -1.88 19.26
N HIS A 89 -10.05 -2.76 18.89
CA HIS A 89 -11.48 -2.53 19.06
C HIS A 89 -12.17 -3.81 19.55
N CYS A 90 -11.70 -4.32 20.68
CA CYS A 90 -12.28 -5.51 21.30
C CYS A 90 -13.27 -5.11 22.41
N THR A 91 -14.49 -5.64 22.37
CA THR A 91 -15.53 -5.36 23.37
C THR A 91 -15.56 -6.36 24.53
N GLN A 92 -14.64 -7.35 24.51
CA GLN A 92 -14.60 -8.48 25.45
C GLN A 92 -13.14 -8.87 25.77
N ALA A 93 -12.93 -9.87 26.64
CA ALA A 93 -11.62 -10.45 26.89
C ALA A 93 -11.27 -11.55 25.84
N CYS A 94 -11.06 -11.15 24.58
CA CYS A 94 -10.74 -12.10 23.50
C CYS A 94 -9.24 -12.38 23.38
N LYS A 95 -8.89 -13.58 22.89
CA LYS A 95 -7.55 -13.84 22.35
C LYS A 95 -7.32 -12.96 21.11
N THR A 96 -6.24 -12.20 21.11
CA THR A 96 -5.91 -11.24 20.03
C THR A 96 -4.87 -11.80 19.07
N LYS A 97 -5.00 -11.42 17.79
CA LYS A 97 -3.96 -11.55 16.77
C LYS A 97 -3.37 -10.18 16.50
N THR A 98 -2.05 -10.07 16.64
CA THR A 98 -1.31 -8.84 16.36
C THR A 98 -0.90 -8.79 14.90
N SER A 99 -0.98 -7.62 14.27
CA SER A 99 -0.47 -7.34 12.94
C SER A 99 0.13 -5.95 12.93
N VAL A 100 1.33 -5.78 12.38
CA VAL A 100 1.95 -4.46 12.23
C VAL A 100 1.54 -3.90 10.87
N VAL A 101 0.94 -2.71 10.87
CA VAL A 101 0.43 -2.07 9.65
C VAL A 101 1.16 -0.75 9.44
N VAL A 102 1.67 -0.53 8.22
CA VAL A 102 2.22 0.76 7.82
C VAL A 102 1.06 1.69 7.47
N CYS A 103 0.94 2.77 8.22
CA CYS A 103 -0.14 3.74 8.09
C CYS A 103 0.38 5.00 7.42
N LEU A 104 -0.26 5.44 6.34
CA LEU A 104 0.03 6.70 5.65
C LEU A 104 -0.95 7.79 6.11
N TYR A 105 -0.40 8.87 6.66
CA TYR A 105 -1.11 10.10 7.02
C TYR A 105 -0.75 11.21 6.02
N PHE A 106 -1.14 12.46 6.29
CA PHE A 106 -0.89 13.57 5.35
C PHE A 106 0.60 13.86 5.14
N ASP A 107 1.40 13.79 6.20
CA ASP A 107 2.76 14.31 6.25
C ASP A 107 3.80 13.27 6.70
N TYR A 108 3.39 12.06 7.08
CA TYR A 108 4.30 10.99 7.49
C TYR A 108 3.68 9.59 7.36
N PHE A 109 4.56 8.60 7.50
CA PHE A 109 4.22 7.18 7.64
C PHE A 109 4.61 6.71 9.03
N CYS A 110 3.84 5.79 9.60
CA CYS A 110 4.24 5.09 10.82
C CYS A 110 3.75 3.65 10.85
N SER A 111 4.54 2.76 11.45
CA SER A 111 4.16 1.36 11.67
C SER A 111 3.46 1.22 13.02
N ILE A 112 2.18 0.82 13.01
CA ILE A 112 1.36 0.70 14.22
C ILE A 112 0.98 -0.78 14.44
N PRO A 113 1.18 -1.34 15.65
CA PRO A 113 0.62 -2.62 16.02
C PRO A 113 -0.91 -2.54 16.14
N VAL A 114 -1.59 -3.45 15.44
CA VAL A 114 -3.04 -3.58 15.44
C VAL A 114 -3.45 -4.93 16.00
N TYR A 115 -4.31 -4.89 17.01
CA TYR A 115 -4.85 -6.07 17.66
C TYR A 115 -6.25 -6.36 17.13
N SER A 116 -6.38 -7.47 16.42
CA SER A 116 -7.66 -7.97 15.90
C SER A 116 -8.10 -9.20 16.69
N CYS A 117 -9.40 -9.47 16.70
CA CYS A 117 -9.97 -10.63 17.37
C CYS A 117 -11.30 -11.03 16.74
N LYS A 118 -12.03 -11.97 17.35
CA LYS A 118 -13.36 -12.38 16.90
C LYS A 118 -14.41 -11.25 16.96
N CYS A 119 -14.21 -10.21 17.77
CA CYS A 119 -15.13 -9.07 17.88
C CYS A 119 -14.93 -8.04 16.77
N ALA A 120 -13.69 -7.89 16.29
CA ALA A 120 -13.33 -6.92 15.27
C ALA A 120 -12.16 -7.46 14.44
N SER A 121 -12.42 -7.63 13.15
CA SER A 121 -11.41 -7.99 12.16
C SER A 121 -10.41 -6.84 11.98
N LEU A 122 -9.24 -7.15 11.41
CA LEU A 122 -8.19 -6.14 11.17
C LEU A 122 -8.70 -4.94 10.32
N PRO A 123 -9.43 -5.13 9.20
CA PRO A 123 -10.04 -4.03 8.47
C PRO A 123 -10.99 -3.16 9.31
N GLN A 124 -11.78 -3.77 10.18
CA GLN A 124 -12.71 -3.05 11.06
C GLN A 124 -11.97 -2.20 12.10
N VAL A 125 -10.93 -2.75 12.73
CA VAL A 125 -10.11 -2.01 13.70
C VAL A 125 -9.44 -0.81 13.02
N LEU A 126 -8.83 -1.00 11.85
CA LEU A 126 -8.22 0.09 11.09
C LEU A 126 -9.24 1.21 10.83
N LEU A 127 -10.43 0.86 10.36
CA LEU A 127 -11.45 1.84 10.00
C LEU A 127 -12.03 2.57 11.22
N HIS A 128 -12.18 1.89 12.35
CA HIS A 128 -12.55 2.52 13.63
C HIS A 128 -11.57 3.62 14.04
N HIS A 129 -10.30 3.48 13.67
CA HIS A 129 -9.24 4.47 13.91
C HIS A 129 -9.01 5.42 12.72
N GLY A 130 -9.90 5.41 11.72
CA GLY A 130 -9.80 6.34 10.59
C GLY A 130 -8.79 5.95 9.53
N LEU A 131 -8.45 4.67 9.42
CA LEU A 131 -7.55 4.13 8.42
C LEU A 131 -8.29 3.16 7.48
N PHE A 132 -8.19 3.39 6.19
CA PHE A 132 -8.73 2.52 5.17
C PHE A 132 -7.65 1.52 4.70
N PRO A 133 -7.86 0.20 4.84
CA PRO A 133 -6.87 -0.79 4.40
C PRO A 133 -6.72 -0.76 2.87
N THR A 134 -5.48 -0.87 2.37
CA THR A 134 -5.23 -0.97 0.92
C THR A 134 -5.52 -2.38 0.38
N SER A 135 -5.61 -3.37 1.26
CA SER A 135 -6.00 -4.75 0.97
C SER A 135 -6.85 -5.30 2.11
N LEU A 136 -8.03 -5.85 1.79
CA LEU A 136 -8.95 -6.41 2.79
C LEU A 136 -8.57 -7.82 3.25
N SER A 137 -7.86 -8.59 2.42
CA SER A 137 -7.45 -9.96 2.75
C SER A 137 -6.24 -9.99 3.68
N GLN A 138 -5.29 -9.07 3.47
CA GLN A 138 -4.09 -8.94 4.28
C GLN A 138 -3.57 -7.50 4.24
N PRO A 139 -4.13 -6.61 5.07
CA PRO A 139 -3.65 -5.24 5.16
C PRO A 139 -2.24 -5.20 5.77
N CYS A 140 -1.23 -4.96 4.93
CA CYS A 140 0.10 -4.54 5.37
C CYS A 140 0.23 -3.01 5.37
N MET A 141 -0.65 -2.33 4.64
CA MET A 141 -0.70 -0.87 4.55
C MET A 141 -2.14 -0.36 4.73
N ALA A 142 -2.28 0.83 5.28
CA ALA A 142 -3.55 1.54 5.39
C ALA A 142 -3.36 3.05 5.19
N LEU A 143 -4.39 3.69 4.64
CA LEU A 143 -4.41 5.11 4.29
C LEU A 143 -5.34 5.85 5.25
N SER A 144 -4.95 7.03 5.74
CA SER A 144 -5.88 7.86 6.51
C SER A 144 -7.13 8.17 5.67
N VAL A 145 -8.31 7.99 6.26
CA VAL A 145 -9.59 8.40 5.66
C VAL A 145 -9.59 9.90 5.38
N LYS A 146 -8.93 10.70 6.23
CA LYS A 146 -8.83 12.15 6.02
C LYS A 146 -7.95 12.47 4.81
N LEU A 147 -6.86 11.73 4.60
CA LEU A 147 -6.04 11.83 3.38
C LEU A 147 -6.85 11.45 2.15
N LEU A 148 -7.60 10.35 2.20
CA LEU A 148 -8.46 9.93 1.09
C LEU A 148 -9.56 10.95 0.77
N ALA A 149 -10.14 11.60 1.77
CA ALA A 149 -11.17 12.62 1.57
C ALA A 149 -10.64 13.93 0.95
N PHE A 150 -9.32 14.10 0.83
CA PHE A 150 -8.73 15.26 0.17
C PHE A 150 -8.66 15.12 -1.36
N TYR A 151 -8.76 13.89 -1.90
CA TYR A 151 -8.68 13.56 -3.32
C TYR A 151 -10.01 13.01 -3.84
#